data_AF-A0A969V2M5-F1
#
_entry.id   AF-A0A969V2M5-F1
#
_cell.length_a   1.000
_cell.length_b   1.000
_cell.length_c   1.000
_cell.angle_alpha   90.00
_cell.angle_beta   90.00
_cell.angle_gamma   90.00
#
_symmetry.space_group_name_H-M   'P 1'
#
loop_
_entity.id
_entity.type
_entity.pdbx_description
1 polymer ?
#
loop_
_entity_poly.entity_id
_entity_poly.type
_entity_poly.pdbx_seq_one_letter_code
_entity_poly.pdbx_strand_id
1 'polypeptide(L)'
;MQQQPAKSNLNTISSSKKGDLEFDSCLSGYDYKLPQELIAQNPIVPRDNSKLLVVNSLSTGIETVPLDCIFRDLPELLTPGDLLIMNNTKVIPARLCGRKSTGAEIEVLLLEERQHNCWLALVKPGKRFTPGAKIIFETRGESNSKSRSVLREAKDLIQNSKLGVFCSYSPSSLTATVLETDEATGGRLLQFDLPQGISLMQLLDVFG
;
A
#
# COMPACT_ATOMS: atom_id res chain seq x y z
N MET A 1 -21.79 -4.56 64.84
CA MET A 1 -20.89 -3.46 65.29
C MET A 1 -20.06 -3.05 64.07
N GLN A 2 -20.08 -1.85 63.50
CA GLN A 2 -20.69 -0.56 63.82
C GLN A 2 -20.90 0.21 62.50
N GLN A 3 -22.06 0.85 62.39
CA GLN A 3 -22.38 2.19 61.85
C GLN A 3 -21.84 2.67 60.48
N GLN A 4 -22.79 3.03 59.61
CA GLN A 4 -22.65 4.13 58.64
C GLN A 4 -22.41 5.48 59.36
N PRO A 5 -22.00 6.52 58.62
CA PRO A 5 -22.99 7.58 58.44
C PRO A 5 -23.04 8.16 57.02
N ALA A 6 -24.25 8.56 56.63
CA ALA A 6 -24.54 9.36 55.45
C ALA A 6 -23.95 10.77 55.56
N LYS A 7 -23.49 11.33 54.43
CA LYS A 7 -23.51 12.77 54.18
C LYS A 7 -23.88 13.03 52.72
N SER A 8 -25.07 13.62 52.57
CA SER A 8 -25.54 14.37 51.41
C SER A 8 -24.54 15.44 50.99
N ASN A 9 -24.39 15.68 49.69
CA ASN A 9 -24.21 17.03 49.14
C ASN A 9 -24.69 17.05 47.68
N LEU A 10 -25.93 17.52 47.51
CA LEU A 10 -26.36 18.20 46.30
C LEU A 10 -25.48 19.45 46.13
N ASN A 11 -24.89 19.65 44.96
CA ASN A 11 -24.52 20.97 44.47
C ASN A 11 -24.52 20.98 42.93
N THR A 12 -25.68 21.41 42.42
CA THR A 12 -25.86 22.57 41.52
C THR A 12 -24.95 22.72 40.31
N ILE A 13 -25.60 22.60 39.16
CA ILE A 13 -25.21 22.98 37.80
C ILE A 13 -24.69 24.42 37.75
N SER A 14 -23.44 24.61 37.32
CA SER A 14 -22.96 25.64 36.39
C SER A 14 -21.45 25.41 36.25
N SER A 15 -20.83 25.30 35.09
CA SER A 15 -20.80 26.30 34.03
C SER A 15 -19.95 25.72 32.90
N SER A 16 -20.34 26.09 31.68
CA SER A 16 -19.62 26.02 30.40
C SER A 16 -18.13 25.68 30.47
N LYS A 17 -17.76 24.44 30.14
CA LYS A 17 -16.42 24.15 29.63
C LYS A 17 -16.53 23.33 28.36
N LYS A 18 -16.18 24.00 27.25
CA LYS A 18 -15.80 23.41 25.98
C LYS A 18 -14.83 22.28 26.31
N GLY A 19 -15.26 21.03 26.11
CA GLY A 19 -14.50 19.87 26.50
C GLY A 19 -13.17 19.84 25.76
N ASP A 20 -12.09 20.14 26.47
CA ASP A 20 -10.76 19.74 26.04
C ASP A 20 -10.80 18.20 26.03
N LEU A 21 -10.90 17.62 24.83
CA LEU A 21 -10.74 16.18 24.64
C LEU A 21 -9.28 15.87 25.01
N GLU A 22 -9.04 15.51 26.27
CA GLU A 22 -7.79 14.89 26.68
C GLU A 22 -7.67 13.58 25.92
N PHE A 23 -6.84 13.59 24.87
CA PHE A 23 -6.47 12.38 24.16
C PHE A 23 -5.63 11.52 25.09
N ASP A 24 -6.25 10.49 25.67
CA ASP A 24 -5.53 9.47 26.41
C ASP A 24 -4.61 8.72 25.44
N SER A 25 -3.32 8.97 25.60
CA SER A 25 -2.25 8.37 24.80
C SER A 25 -1.70 7.10 25.47
N CYS A 26 -2.23 6.70 26.63
CA CYS A 26 -1.84 5.48 27.31
C CYS A 26 -2.51 4.27 26.67
N LEU A 27 -1.73 3.21 26.42
CA LEU A 27 -2.24 1.96 25.82
C LEU A 27 -3.38 1.34 26.65
N SER A 28 -3.34 1.49 27.98
CA SER A 28 -4.36 0.93 28.87
C SER A 28 -5.75 1.52 28.64
N GLY A 29 -5.86 2.74 28.10
CA GLY A 29 -7.14 3.37 27.76
C GLY A 29 -7.90 2.65 26.63
N TYR A 30 -7.22 1.74 25.92
CA TYR A 30 -7.76 0.97 24.80
C TYR A 30 -7.90 -0.53 25.11
N ASP A 31 -7.65 -0.94 26.36
CA ASP A 31 -7.72 -2.34 26.77
C ASP A 31 -9.17 -2.79 27.04
N TYR A 32 -9.53 -4.00 26.60
CA TYR A 32 -10.83 -4.60 26.84
C TYR A 32 -10.74 -6.12 26.94
N LYS A 33 -11.67 -6.72 27.69
CA LYS A 33 -11.74 -8.17 27.83
C LYS A 33 -12.32 -8.79 26.56
N LEU A 34 -11.47 -9.46 25.77
CA LEU A 34 -11.88 -10.26 24.61
C LEU A 34 -11.66 -11.75 24.89
N PRO A 35 -12.72 -12.52 25.19
CA PRO A 35 -12.62 -13.98 25.26
C PRO A 35 -12.11 -14.57 23.94
N GLN A 36 -11.19 -15.52 24.02
CA GLN A 36 -10.50 -16.07 22.85
C GLN A 36 -11.45 -16.80 21.89
N GLU A 37 -12.53 -17.38 22.43
CA GLU A 37 -13.60 -18.05 21.69
C GLU A 37 -14.42 -17.10 20.80
N LEU A 38 -14.38 -15.78 21.05
CA LEU A 38 -15.05 -14.78 20.22
C LEU A 38 -14.18 -14.31 19.04
N ILE A 39 -12.93 -14.75 18.95
CA ILE A 39 -12.04 -14.45 17.83
C ILE A 39 -12.31 -15.45 16.70
N ALA A 40 -12.95 -14.96 15.64
CA ALA A 40 -13.26 -15.77 14.46
C ALA A 40 -11.99 -16.36 13.84
N GLN A 41 -11.90 -17.70 13.82
CA GLN A 41 -10.78 -18.43 13.20
C GLN A 41 -10.98 -18.64 11.69
N ASN A 42 -12.24 -18.72 11.27
CA ASN A 42 -12.64 -18.87 9.88
C ASN A 42 -13.76 -17.88 9.57
N PRO A 43 -13.83 -17.38 8.34
CA PRO A 43 -14.94 -16.54 7.93
C PRO A 43 -16.24 -17.36 7.82
N ILE A 44 -17.38 -16.69 8.07
CA ILE A 44 -18.69 -17.26 7.76
C ILE A 44 -18.90 -17.35 6.24
N VAL A 45 -19.68 -18.36 5.82
CA VAL A 45 -20.10 -18.56 4.43
C VAL A 45 -21.63 -18.70 4.40
N PRO A 46 -22.35 -17.90 3.58
CA PRO A 46 -21.86 -16.82 2.73
C PRO A 46 -21.31 -15.63 3.52
N ARG A 47 -20.40 -14.86 2.90
CA ARG A 47 -19.64 -13.78 3.58
C ARG A 47 -20.53 -12.67 4.14
N ASP A 48 -21.63 -12.38 3.47
CA ASP A 48 -22.59 -11.34 3.83
C ASP A 48 -23.51 -11.72 5.01
N ASN A 49 -23.41 -12.95 5.52
CA ASN A 49 -24.06 -13.36 6.77
C ASN A 49 -23.27 -12.94 8.02
N SER A 50 -22.14 -12.24 7.90
CA SER A 50 -21.43 -11.72 9.07
C SER A 50 -22.27 -10.66 9.78
N LYS A 51 -22.15 -10.60 11.11
CA LYS A 51 -22.80 -9.54 11.91
C LYS A 51 -22.23 -8.17 11.53
N LEU A 52 -23.10 -7.16 11.56
CA LEU A 52 -22.77 -5.75 11.36
C LEU A 52 -23.28 -4.97 12.58
N LEU A 53 -22.37 -4.38 13.36
CA LEU A 53 -22.73 -3.50 14.48
C LEU A 53 -22.77 -2.06 13.97
N VAL A 54 -23.94 -1.43 14.05
CA VAL A 54 -24.13 -0.02 13.66
C VAL A 54 -24.09 0.84 14.92
N VAL A 55 -23.13 1.75 14.97
CA VAL A 55 -22.96 2.73 16.06
C VAL A 55 -22.94 4.14 15.49
N ASN A 56 -23.60 5.07 16.17
CA ASN A 56 -23.55 6.48 15.79
C ASN A 56 -22.25 7.14 16.26
N SER A 57 -21.71 8.03 15.43
CA SER A 57 -20.59 8.87 15.85
C SER A 57 -21.08 9.98 16.77
N LEU A 58 -20.37 10.24 17.87
CA LEU A 58 -20.62 11.39 18.75
C LEU A 58 -20.62 12.72 17.99
N SER A 59 -19.89 12.83 16.87
CA SER A 59 -19.87 14.02 16.01
C SER A 59 -21.15 14.26 15.21
N THR A 60 -22.01 13.25 15.08
CA THR A 60 -23.30 13.36 14.37
C THR A 60 -24.43 13.88 15.27
N GLY A 61 -24.19 14.03 16.58
CA GLY A 61 -25.10 14.69 17.53
C GLY A 61 -26.39 13.92 17.85
N ILE A 62 -26.58 12.73 17.29
CA ILE A 62 -27.75 11.88 17.55
C ILE A 62 -27.27 10.63 18.29
N GLU A 63 -27.48 10.59 19.60
CA GLU A 63 -27.33 9.37 20.39
C GLU A 63 -28.48 8.42 20.03
N THR A 64 -28.21 7.42 19.18
CA THR A 64 -29.11 6.27 19.01
C THR A 64 -28.50 5.05 19.68
N VAL A 65 -29.37 4.12 20.07
CA VAL A 65 -28.97 2.81 20.60
C VAL A 65 -28.25 2.03 19.48
N PRO A 66 -27.11 1.37 19.76
CA PRO A 66 -26.45 0.51 18.78
C PRO A 66 -27.40 -0.52 18.19
N LEU A 67 -27.29 -0.77 16.88
CA LEU A 67 -28.11 -1.74 16.17
C LEU A 67 -27.29 -2.97 15.77
N ASP A 68 -27.87 -4.15 15.99
CA ASP A 68 -27.35 -5.42 15.50
C ASP A 68 -28.01 -5.77 14.16
N CYS A 69 -27.22 -5.76 13.08
CA CYS A 69 -27.64 -6.10 11.73
C CYS A 69 -26.81 -7.27 11.17
N ILE A 70 -27.14 -7.73 9.97
CA ILE A 70 -26.23 -8.55 9.15
C ILE A 70 -25.65 -7.71 8.01
N PHE A 71 -24.46 -8.08 7.52
CA PHE A 71 -23.77 -7.30 6.49
C PHE A 71 -24.58 -7.21 5.19
N ARG A 72 -25.44 -8.20 4.89
CA ARG A 72 -26.38 -8.16 3.78
C ARG A 72 -27.33 -6.94 3.83
N ASP A 73 -27.63 -6.42 5.01
CA ASP A 73 -28.54 -5.29 5.21
C ASP A 73 -27.85 -3.94 4.94
N LEU A 74 -26.53 -3.92 4.69
CA LEU A 74 -25.77 -2.69 4.45
C LEU A 74 -26.41 -1.74 3.42
N PRO A 75 -26.99 -2.20 2.29
CA PRO A 75 -27.66 -1.30 1.35
C PRO A 75 -28.84 -0.53 1.94
N GLU A 76 -29.51 -1.06 2.97
CA GLU A 76 -30.64 -0.39 3.65
C GLU A 76 -30.18 0.75 4.57
N LEU A 77 -28.89 0.74 4.94
CA LEU A 77 -28.26 1.77 5.78
C LEU A 77 -27.69 2.95 4.96
N LEU A 78 -27.61 2.81 3.63
CA LEU A 78 -27.04 3.81 2.73
C LEU A 78 -28.13 4.65 2.08
N THR A 79 -27.80 5.89 1.78
CA THR A 79 -28.68 6.84 1.08
C THR A 79 -28.23 7.08 -0.36
N PRO A 80 -29.16 7.40 -1.28
CA PRO A 80 -28.78 7.78 -2.64
C PRO A 80 -27.81 8.97 -2.63
N GLY A 81 -26.63 8.78 -3.21
CA GLY A 81 -25.55 9.76 -3.23
C GLY A 81 -24.33 9.39 -2.38
N ASP A 82 -24.44 8.38 -1.52
CA ASP A 82 -23.30 7.88 -0.75
C ASP A 82 -22.24 7.21 -1.65
N LEU A 83 -20.97 7.43 -1.30
CA LEU A 83 -19.81 6.87 -2.01
C LEU A 83 -19.17 5.77 -1.17
N LEU A 84 -19.29 4.52 -1.62
CA LEU A 84 -18.57 3.39 -1.03
C LEU A 84 -17.18 3.26 -1.66
N ILE A 85 -16.14 3.61 -0.91
CA ILE A 85 -14.76 3.46 -1.36
C ILE A 85 -14.22 2.10 -0.91
N MET A 86 -13.98 1.21 -1.88
CA MET A 86 -13.39 -0.10 -1.63
C MET A 86 -11.89 -0.08 -1.92
N ASN A 87 -11.09 -0.60 -0.98
CA ASN A 87 -9.68 -0.83 -1.24
C ASN A 87 -9.49 -2.11 -2.08
N ASN A 88 -9.08 -1.96 -3.34
CA ASN A 88 -8.67 -3.06 -4.18
C ASN A 88 -7.15 -3.18 -4.20
N THR A 89 -6.59 -4.03 -3.33
CA THR A 89 -5.14 -4.21 -3.21
C THR A 89 -4.62 -5.14 -4.32
N LYS A 90 -3.63 -4.67 -5.09
CA LYS A 90 -2.86 -5.48 -6.04
C LYS A 90 -1.41 -5.58 -5.57
N VAL A 91 -0.88 -6.80 -5.52
CA VAL A 91 0.56 -7.03 -5.29
C VAL A 91 1.27 -6.84 -6.62
N ILE A 92 2.20 -5.88 -6.67
CA ILE A 92 3.08 -5.66 -7.81
C ILE A 92 4.45 -6.24 -7.43
N PRO A 93 5.12 -7.00 -8.33
CA PRO A 93 6.49 -7.48 -8.10
C PRO A 93 7.48 -6.30 -8.21
N ALA A 94 7.46 -5.46 -7.19
CA ALA A 94 8.19 -4.20 -7.10
C ALA A 94 9.67 -4.39 -6.73
N ARG A 95 10.11 -5.62 -6.43
CA ARG A 95 11.48 -5.92 -6.02
C ARG A 95 12.29 -6.41 -7.21
N LEU A 96 13.23 -5.59 -7.68
CA LEU A 96 14.15 -5.93 -8.76
C LEU A 96 15.53 -6.26 -8.18
N CYS A 97 16.14 -7.33 -8.67
CA CYS A 97 17.52 -7.68 -8.36
C CYS A 97 18.42 -7.24 -9.52
N GLY A 98 19.40 -6.39 -9.24
CA GLY A 98 20.32 -5.86 -10.23
C GLY A 98 21.77 -5.90 -9.76
N ARG A 99 22.66 -5.42 -10.61
CA ARG A 99 24.09 -5.29 -10.36
C ARG A 99 24.59 -3.91 -10.78
N LYS A 100 25.60 -3.41 -10.08
CA LYS A 100 26.35 -2.23 -10.55
C LYS A 100 27.23 -2.65 -11.73
N SER A 101 27.69 -1.70 -12.53
CA SER A 101 28.77 -1.95 -13.52
C SER A 101 30.02 -2.60 -12.91
N THR A 102 30.24 -2.42 -11.60
CA THR A 102 31.35 -3.04 -10.85
C THR A 102 31.06 -4.48 -10.39
N GLY A 103 29.89 -5.05 -10.69
CA GLY A 103 29.48 -6.41 -10.33
C GLY A 103 28.80 -6.58 -8.97
N ALA A 104 28.73 -5.52 -8.15
CA ALA A 104 28.10 -5.56 -6.83
C ALA A 104 26.57 -5.76 -6.94
N GLU A 105 26.02 -6.71 -6.19
CA GLU A 105 24.59 -7.01 -6.15
C GLU A 105 23.79 -5.92 -5.44
N ILE A 106 22.61 -5.63 -5.99
CA ILE A 106 21.72 -4.56 -5.55
C ILE A 106 20.29 -5.07 -5.56
N GLU A 107 19.57 -4.78 -4.50
CA GLU A 107 18.13 -4.93 -4.43
C GLU A 107 17.48 -3.55 -4.57
N VAL A 108 16.48 -3.44 -5.45
CA VAL A 108 15.69 -2.24 -5.67
C VAL A 108 14.23 -2.55 -5.37
N LEU A 109 13.63 -1.81 -4.44
CA LEU A 109 12.20 -1.88 -4.14
C LEU A 109 11.53 -0.61 -4.67
N LEU A 110 10.72 -0.76 -5.72
CA LEU A 110 9.92 0.31 -6.30
C LEU A 110 8.81 0.73 -5.33
N LEU A 111 8.64 2.04 -5.13
CA LEU A 111 7.62 2.61 -4.26
C LEU A 111 6.52 3.28 -5.07
N GLU A 112 6.92 4.22 -5.94
CA GLU A 112 5.98 5.08 -6.65
C GLU A 112 6.56 5.52 -8.00
N GLU A 113 5.74 5.51 -9.05
CA GLU A 113 6.08 6.11 -10.34
C GLU A 113 5.83 7.62 -10.28
N ARG A 114 6.89 8.43 -10.37
CA ARG A 114 6.79 9.90 -10.35
C ARG A 114 6.55 10.48 -11.73
N GLN A 115 7.15 9.85 -12.74
CA GLN A 115 7.00 10.19 -14.16
C GLN A 115 7.08 8.89 -14.97
N HIS A 116 6.73 8.92 -16.25
CA HIS A 116 6.74 7.72 -17.08
C HIS A 116 8.10 7.01 -17.04
N ASN A 117 8.11 5.76 -16.54
CA ASN A 117 9.31 4.93 -16.35
C ASN A 117 10.35 5.53 -15.39
N CYS A 118 9.94 6.47 -14.54
CA CYS A 118 10.76 7.12 -13.53
C CYS A 118 10.17 6.84 -12.15
N TRP A 119 10.90 6.07 -11.34
CA TRP A 119 10.37 5.51 -10.11
C TRP A 119 11.20 5.92 -8.90
N LEU A 120 10.51 6.31 -7.84
CA LEU A 120 11.10 6.38 -6.51
C LEU A 120 11.28 4.96 -5.99
N ALA A 121 12.50 4.62 -5.58
CA ALA A 121 12.84 3.29 -5.12
C ALA A 121 13.79 3.28 -3.92
N LEU A 122 13.67 2.27 -3.06
CA LEU A 122 14.67 1.97 -2.03
C LEU A 122 15.73 1.04 -2.62
N VAL A 123 16.99 1.44 -2.49
CA VAL A 123 18.13 0.71 -3.04
C VAL A 123 18.98 0.15 -1.90
N LYS A 124 19.31 -1.14 -1.95
CA LYS A 124 20.17 -1.83 -0.98
C LYS A 124 21.33 -2.53 -1.71
N PRO A 125 22.61 -2.24 -1.39
CA PRO A 125 23.09 -1.22 -0.45
C PRO A 125 23.01 0.21 -1.02
N GLY A 126 22.32 1.12 -0.34
CA GLY A 126 22.02 2.47 -0.86
C GLY A 126 23.14 3.50 -0.76
N LYS A 127 24.14 3.30 0.11
CA LYS A 127 25.17 4.31 0.46
C LYS A 127 26.07 4.77 -0.70
N ARG A 128 26.09 4.07 -1.84
CA ARG A 128 27.02 4.33 -2.97
C ARG A 128 26.34 4.57 -4.32
N PHE A 129 25.06 4.96 -4.29
CA PHE A 129 24.31 5.35 -5.49
C PHE A 129 24.18 6.87 -5.55
N THR A 130 25.14 7.49 -6.21
CA THR A 130 25.08 8.92 -6.57
C THR A 130 24.31 9.08 -7.88
N PRO A 131 23.79 10.29 -8.17
CA PRO A 131 23.31 10.65 -9.50
C PRO A 131 24.27 10.19 -10.62
N GLY A 132 23.71 9.65 -11.71
CA GLY A 132 24.43 9.10 -12.85
C GLY A 132 24.88 7.64 -12.70
N ALA A 133 24.75 7.02 -11.52
CA ALA A 133 25.06 5.60 -11.35
C ALA A 133 24.06 4.72 -12.10
N LYS A 134 24.56 3.71 -12.81
CA LYS A 134 23.75 2.75 -13.56
C LYS A 134 23.57 1.45 -12.78
N ILE A 135 22.37 0.89 -12.85
CA ILE A 135 21.98 -0.41 -12.32
C ILE A 135 21.52 -1.26 -13.49
N ILE A 136 22.05 -2.47 -13.61
CA ILE A 136 21.72 -3.43 -14.66
C ILE A 136 20.92 -4.55 -14.00
N PHE A 137 19.72 -4.83 -14.51
CA PHE A 137 18.84 -5.90 -14.07
C PHE A 137 18.84 -6.99 -15.14
N GLU A 138 18.99 -8.24 -14.72
CA GLU A 138 18.95 -9.39 -15.60
C GLU A 138 17.66 -10.16 -15.37
N THR A 139 17.15 -10.85 -16.39
CA THR A 139 15.92 -11.63 -16.27
C THR A 139 16.11 -12.77 -15.26
N ARG A 140 15.18 -12.95 -14.33
CA ARG A 140 15.11 -14.19 -13.54
C ARG A 140 14.62 -15.30 -14.47
N GLY A 141 15.51 -16.23 -14.81
CA GLY A 141 15.41 -17.16 -15.95
C GLY A 141 14.00 -17.69 -16.29
N GLU A 142 13.64 -17.53 -17.58
CA GLU A 142 12.68 -18.22 -18.49
C GLU A 142 11.46 -19.03 -18.00
N SER A 143 11.16 -19.11 -16.71
CA SER A 143 10.29 -20.17 -16.17
C SER A 143 8.80 -19.82 -16.22
N ASN A 144 8.43 -18.62 -16.69
CA ASN A 144 7.03 -18.21 -16.77
C ASN A 144 6.58 -17.98 -18.23
N SER A 145 5.52 -18.68 -18.64
CA SER A 145 4.97 -18.64 -20.01
C SER A 145 4.48 -17.25 -20.42
N LYS A 146 4.04 -16.42 -19.45
CA LYS A 146 3.72 -14.99 -19.66
C LYS A 146 4.95 -14.15 -20.01
N SER A 147 6.08 -14.39 -19.35
CA SER A 147 7.33 -13.67 -19.63
C SER A 147 7.80 -13.92 -21.06
N ARG A 148 7.62 -15.14 -21.60
CA ARG A 148 7.97 -15.46 -22.99
C ARG A 148 7.11 -14.73 -24.03
N SER A 149 5.82 -14.52 -23.79
CA SER A 149 4.96 -13.79 -24.73
C SER A 149 5.28 -12.29 -24.74
N VAL A 150 5.48 -11.69 -23.56
CA VAL A 150 5.85 -10.26 -23.44
C VAL A 150 7.21 -9.99 -24.07
N LEU A 151 8.20 -10.86 -23.86
CA LEU A 151 9.51 -10.73 -24.49
C LEU A 151 9.47 -10.89 -26.02
N ARG A 152 8.53 -11.68 -26.54
CA ARG A 152 8.33 -11.86 -27.99
C ARG A 152 7.62 -10.66 -28.62
N GLU A 153 6.58 -10.14 -27.97
CA GLU A 153 5.88 -8.93 -28.41
C GLU A 153 6.82 -7.71 -28.39
N ALA A 154 7.65 -7.55 -27.34
CA ALA A 154 8.66 -6.50 -27.28
C ALA A 154 9.71 -6.62 -28.40
N LYS A 155 10.17 -7.84 -28.73
CA LYS A 155 11.06 -8.08 -29.88
C LYS A 155 10.40 -7.70 -31.20
N ASP A 156 9.15 -8.09 -31.40
CA ASP A 156 8.40 -7.84 -32.64
C ASP A 156 8.13 -6.34 -32.86
N LEU A 157 7.91 -5.55 -31.78
CA LEU A 157 7.80 -4.10 -31.85
C LEU A 157 9.13 -3.42 -32.24
N ILE A 158 10.25 -3.88 -31.67
CA ILE A 158 11.58 -3.30 -31.96
C ILE A 158 11.98 -3.56 -33.41
N GLN A 159 11.75 -4.78 -33.91
CA GLN A 159 12.17 -5.22 -35.24
C GLN A 159 11.37 -4.58 -36.38
N ASN A 160 10.15 -4.10 -36.11
CA ASN A 160 9.28 -3.46 -37.10
C ASN A 160 9.35 -1.92 -37.09
N SER A 161 10.14 -1.30 -36.20
CA SER A 161 10.34 0.14 -36.21
C SER A 161 11.23 0.55 -37.39
N LYS A 162 10.61 1.19 -38.40
CA LYS A 162 11.21 1.63 -39.67
C LYS A 162 12.18 2.82 -39.54
N LEU A 163 12.85 2.97 -38.40
CA LEU A 163 13.93 3.93 -38.19
C LEU A 163 15.17 3.10 -37.85
N GLY A 164 16.15 3.07 -38.76
CA GLY A 164 17.38 2.28 -38.66
C GLY A 164 18.31 2.70 -37.52
N VAL A 165 17.84 2.59 -36.29
CA VAL A 165 18.63 2.66 -35.07
C VAL A 165 18.81 1.22 -34.61
N PHE A 166 20.04 0.72 -34.70
CA PHE A 166 20.44 -0.51 -34.04
C PHE A 166 20.37 -0.29 -32.53
N CYS A 167 19.18 -0.42 -31.96
CA CYS A 167 18.99 -0.45 -30.52
C CYS A 167 19.45 -1.82 -30.02
N SER A 168 20.54 -1.85 -29.23
CA SER A 168 21.10 -3.06 -28.62
C SER A 168 20.23 -3.60 -27.47
N TYR A 169 18.89 -3.54 -27.61
CA TYR A 169 17.97 -4.01 -26.59
C TYR A 169 17.89 -5.53 -26.66
N SER A 170 18.83 -6.19 -26.00
CA SER A 170 18.69 -7.60 -25.68
C SER A 170 17.67 -7.71 -24.54
N PRO A 171 16.55 -8.41 -24.71
CA PRO A 171 15.54 -8.58 -23.66
C PRO A 171 16.06 -9.30 -22.40
N SER A 172 17.32 -9.73 -22.40
CA SER A 172 18.05 -10.28 -21.26
C SER A 172 18.41 -9.24 -20.20
N SER A 173 18.41 -7.94 -20.50
CA SER A 173 18.86 -6.91 -19.56
C SER A 173 18.06 -5.61 -19.63
N LEU A 174 17.66 -5.09 -18.47
CA LEU A 174 17.06 -3.78 -18.26
C LEU A 174 18.05 -2.88 -17.52
N THR A 175 18.14 -1.60 -17.85
CA THR A 175 19.03 -0.66 -17.15
C THR A 175 18.23 0.47 -16.52
N ALA A 176 18.65 0.92 -15.34
CA ALA A 176 18.18 2.15 -14.73
C ALA A 176 19.34 3.08 -14.37
N THR A 177 19.10 4.39 -14.46
CA THR A 177 20.05 5.43 -14.04
C THR A 177 19.47 6.18 -12.85
N VAL A 178 20.30 6.39 -11.82
CA VAL A 178 19.94 7.26 -10.70
C VAL A 178 19.92 8.70 -11.17
N LEU A 179 18.77 9.36 -11.10
CA LEU A 179 18.65 10.80 -11.35
C LEU A 179 19.03 11.59 -10.11
N GLU A 180 18.47 11.24 -8.97
CA GLU A 180 18.65 11.97 -7.72
C GLU A 180 18.41 11.10 -6.48
N THR A 181 18.73 11.68 -5.32
CA THR A 181 18.45 11.12 -4.01
C THR A 181 17.29 11.87 -3.39
N ASP A 182 16.24 11.16 -3.00
CA ASP A 182 15.12 11.75 -2.27
C ASP A 182 15.52 11.93 -0.80
N GLU A 183 15.55 13.17 -0.32
CA GLU A 183 15.99 13.49 1.04
C GLU A 183 14.98 13.06 2.11
N ALA A 184 13.68 13.05 1.78
CA ALA A 184 12.62 12.71 2.71
C ALA A 184 12.61 11.22 3.10
N THR A 185 12.84 10.33 2.13
CA THR A 185 12.81 8.87 2.33
C THR A 185 14.20 8.23 2.32
N GLY A 186 15.23 8.96 1.90
CA GLY A 186 16.56 8.41 1.61
C GLY A 186 16.59 7.52 0.35
N GLY A 187 15.50 7.49 -0.43
CA GLY A 187 15.35 6.72 -1.66
C GLY A 187 16.16 7.26 -2.84
N ARG A 188 16.06 6.59 -3.98
CA ARG A 188 16.65 7.02 -5.26
C ARG A 188 15.56 7.16 -6.30
N LEU A 189 15.61 8.24 -7.06
CA LEU A 189 14.80 8.39 -8.26
C LEU A 189 15.52 7.70 -9.41
N LEU A 190 14.91 6.66 -9.98
CA LEU A 190 15.48 5.81 -11.00
C LEU A 190 14.76 6.01 -12.33
N GLN A 191 15.49 6.44 -13.35
CA GLN A 191 15.01 6.45 -14.72
C GLN A 191 15.34 5.11 -15.38
N PHE A 192 14.32 4.36 -15.79
CA PHE A 192 14.48 3.13 -16.55
C PHE A 192 14.63 3.42 -18.04
N ASP A 193 15.58 2.74 -18.68
CA ASP A 193 15.85 2.81 -20.11
C ASP A 193 15.03 1.75 -20.84
N LEU A 194 13.95 2.21 -21.50
CA LEU A 194 12.92 1.38 -22.11
C LEU A 194 12.60 1.92 -23.52
N PRO A 195 12.31 1.04 -24.49
CA PRO A 195 11.83 1.46 -25.81
C PRO A 195 10.53 2.28 -25.71
N GLN A 196 10.29 3.14 -26.70
CA GLN A 196 9.06 3.94 -26.75
C GLN A 196 7.81 3.05 -26.77
N GLY A 197 6.83 3.39 -25.93
CA GLY A 197 5.55 2.67 -25.84
C GLY A 197 5.53 1.49 -24.86
N ILE A 198 6.65 1.15 -24.22
CA ILE A 198 6.72 0.09 -23.20
C ILE A 198 6.85 0.73 -21.81
N SER A 199 6.03 0.27 -20.86
CA SER A 199 6.14 0.71 -19.46
C SER A 199 6.89 -0.31 -18.61
N LEU A 200 7.58 0.16 -17.57
CA LEU A 200 8.27 -0.70 -16.60
C LEU A 200 7.31 -1.75 -16.01
N MET A 201 6.07 -1.35 -15.74
CA MET A 201 5.01 -2.21 -15.20
C MET A 201 4.79 -3.48 -16.03
N GLN A 202 4.91 -3.40 -17.36
CA GLN A 202 4.77 -4.57 -18.24
C GLN A 202 5.93 -5.55 -18.12
N LEU A 203 7.08 -5.09 -17.64
CA LEU A 203 8.29 -5.88 -17.51
C LEU A 203 8.56 -6.35 -16.08
N LEU A 204 7.80 -5.88 -15.07
CA LEU A 204 7.98 -6.31 -13.68
C LEU A 204 7.77 -7.82 -13.50
N ASP A 205 6.89 -8.44 -14.29
CA ASP A 205 6.70 -9.91 -14.29
C ASP A 205 7.92 -10.67 -14.82
N VAL A 206 8.86 -10.00 -15.49
CA VAL A 206 10.07 -10.58 -16.09
C VAL A 206 11.30 -10.34 -15.22
N PHE A 207 11.39 -9.16 -14.60
CA PHE A 207 12.56 -8.72 -13.84
C PHE A 207 12.38 -8.75 -12.31
N GLY A 208 11.15 -8.91 -11.81
CA GLY A 208 10.80 -8.90 -10.38
C GLY A 208 10.71 -10.26 -9.68
#